data_AF-A0A371XZH7-F1
#
_entry.id   AF-A0A371XZH7-F1
#
_cell.length_a   1.000
_cell.length_b   1.000
_cell.length_c   1.000
_cell.angle_alpha   90.00
_cell.angle_beta   90.00
_cell.angle_gamma   90.00
#
_symmetry.space_group_name_H-M   'P 1'
#
loop_
_entity.id
_entity.type
_entity.pdbx_description
1 polymer ?
#
loop_
_entity_poly.entity_id
_entity_poly.type
_entity_poly.pdbx_seq_one_letter_code
_entity_poly.pdbx_strand_id
1 'polypeptide(L)'
;MTVTDRGALFGGAGGKLDLGWTGLDSADLVAADVFQCSFHDRYGGGYSTARLQTPWVSLMFALAAHAAFPAHPRLLSGGWLPPDFELRCSAVGRRCPSVR
;
A
#
# COMPACT_ATOMS: atom_id res chain seq x y z
N MET A 1 -10.76 -3.10 -11.74
CA MET A 1 -10.09 -2.40 -10.62
C MET A 1 -9.19 -1.34 -11.20
N THR A 2 -9.17 -0.16 -10.61
CA THR A 2 -8.31 0.94 -11.02
C THR A 2 -7.54 1.45 -9.81
N VAL A 3 -6.23 1.63 -9.94
CA VAL A 3 -5.34 2.14 -8.88
C VAL A 3 -4.75 3.45 -9.36
N THR A 4 -4.78 4.47 -8.51
CA THR A 4 -4.27 5.82 -8.77
C THR A 4 -3.44 6.30 -7.59
N ASP A 5 -2.77 7.43 -7.74
CA ASP A 5 -2.05 8.12 -6.66
C ASP A 5 -2.95 8.60 -5.51
N ARG A 6 -4.28 8.66 -5.71
CA ARG A 6 -5.25 9.10 -4.67
C ARG A 6 -6.01 7.97 -3.99
N GLY A 7 -6.16 6.84 -4.67
CA GLY A 7 -6.97 5.73 -4.17
C GLY A 7 -7.04 4.56 -5.13
N ALA A 8 -7.79 3.53 -4.73
CA ALA A 8 -8.18 2.43 -5.59
C ALA A 8 -9.70 2.26 -5.63
N LEU A 9 -10.22 2.09 -6.84
CA LEU A 9 -11.62 1.80 -7.10
C LEU A 9 -11.77 0.34 -7.50
N PHE A 10 -12.60 -0.37 -6.76
CA PHE A 10 -13.03 -1.73 -7.03
C PHE A 10 -14.51 -1.68 -7.44
N GLY A 11 -14.85 -2.33 -8.54
CA GLY A 11 -16.22 -2.46 -9.00
C GLY A 11 -16.46 -3.87 -9.49
N GLY A 12 -17.64 -4.40 -9.17
CA GLY A 12 -18.08 -5.73 -9.60
C GLY A 12 -19.56 -5.96 -9.27
N ALA A 13 -20.04 -7.18 -9.52
CA ALA A 13 -21.44 -7.55 -9.30
C ALA A 13 -21.88 -7.42 -7.83
N GLY A 14 -20.94 -7.54 -6.88
CA GLY A 14 -21.19 -7.41 -5.44
C GLY A 14 -21.13 -5.98 -4.90
N GLY A 15 -20.92 -4.96 -5.76
CA GLY A 15 -20.87 -3.56 -5.36
C GLY A 15 -19.57 -2.87 -5.74
N LYS A 16 -19.36 -1.69 -5.14
CA LYS A 16 -18.18 -0.85 -5.34
C LYS A 16 -17.51 -0.56 -4.01
N LEU A 17 -16.19 -0.65 -3.98
CA LEU A 17 -15.35 -0.16 -2.89
C LEU A 17 -14.48 0.97 -3.45
N ASP A 18 -14.57 2.14 -2.84
CA ASP A 18 -13.73 3.29 -3.13
C ASP A 18 -12.81 3.53 -1.93
N LEU A 19 -11.54 3.19 -2.10
CA LEU A 19 -10.55 3.23 -1.04
C LEU A 19 -9.61 4.41 -1.28
N GLY A 20 -9.85 5.51 -0.58
CA GLY A 20 -8.97 6.68 -0.59
C GLY A 20 -7.77 6.48 0.33
N TRP A 21 -6.57 6.76 -0.16
CA TRP A 21 -5.35 6.48 0.61
C TRP A 21 -5.25 7.30 1.88
N THR A 22 -5.58 8.59 1.84
CA THR A 22 -5.44 9.51 2.98
C THR A 22 -6.39 9.22 4.15
N GLY A 23 -7.39 8.36 3.95
CA GLY A 23 -8.37 7.99 4.98
C GLY A 23 -8.06 6.65 5.66
N LEU A 24 -6.91 6.05 5.38
CA LEU A 24 -6.52 4.78 5.99
C LEU A 24 -5.95 5.00 7.40
N ASP A 25 -6.43 4.19 8.34
CA ASP A 25 -5.89 4.09 9.70
C ASP A 25 -4.71 3.10 9.76
N SER A 26 -4.71 2.08 8.88
CA SER A 26 -3.58 1.16 8.70
C SER A 26 -3.41 0.69 7.26
N ALA A 27 -2.20 0.25 6.90
CA ALA A 27 -1.89 -0.35 5.60
C ALA A 27 -0.74 -1.36 5.77
N ASP A 28 -0.96 -2.62 5.39
CA ASP A 28 -0.03 -3.73 5.59
C ASP A 28 0.06 -4.64 4.35
N LEU A 29 1.28 -5.07 4.04
CA LEU A 29 1.54 -6.20 3.12
C LEU A 29 1.66 -7.48 3.95
N VAL A 30 0.56 -8.20 4.12
CA VAL A 30 0.49 -9.41 4.96
C VAL A 30 0.93 -10.66 4.21
N ALA A 31 0.98 -10.62 2.88
CA ALA A 31 1.57 -11.66 2.02
C ALA A 31 2.05 -11.03 0.70
N ALA A 32 2.68 -11.83 -0.17
CA ALA A 32 3.20 -11.37 -1.46
C ALA A 32 2.11 -10.81 -2.39
N ASP A 33 0.87 -11.25 -2.23
CA ASP A 33 -0.29 -10.88 -3.05
C ASP A 33 -1.48 -10.35 -2.23
N VAL A 34 -1.28 -10.08 -0.93
CA VAL A 34 -2.34 -9.62 -0.03
C VAL A 34 -2.00 -8.30 0.65
N PHE A 35 -2.86 -7.30 0.41
CA PHE A 35 -2.87 -6.01 1.08
C PHE A 35 -4.02 -5.96 2.08
N GLN A 36 -3.73 -5.51 3.30
CA GLN A 36 -4.71 -5.32 4.35
C GLN A 36 -4.69 -3.86 4.81
N CYS A 37 -5.86 -3.28 5.05
CA CYS A 37 -5.98 -1.92 5.57
C CYS A 37 -7.19 -1.79 6.49
N SER A 38 -7.17 -0.75 7.30
CA SER A 38 -8.32 -0.31 8.07
C SER A 38 -8.63 1.15 7.80
N PHE A 39 -9.90 1.51 7.98
CA PHE A 39 -10.41 2.84 7.74
C PHE A 39 -11.76 3.02 8.45
N HIS A 40 -12.17 4.26 8.64
CA HIS A 40 -13.54 4.59 9.01
C HIS A 40 -14.39 4.79 7.76
N ASP A 41 -15.52 4.08 7.68
CA ASP A 41 -16.45 4.26 6.59
C ASP A 41 -17.05 5.67 6.63
N ARG A 42 -16.81 6.43 5.56
CA ARG A 42 -17.30 7.81 5.39
C ARG A 42 -18.83 7.92 5.39
N TYR A 43 -19.54 6.82 5.13
CA TYR A 43 -21.00 6.78 5.12
C TYR A 43 -21.61 6.37 6.47
N GLY A 44 -20.80 6.31 7.53
CA GLY A 44 -21.28 6.05 8.89
C GLY A 44 -21.28 4.57 9.28
N GLY A 45 -20.68 3.69 8.48
CA GLY A 45 -20.52 2.26 8.79
C GLY A 45 -19.52 1.95 9.92
N GLY A 46 -18.81 2.96 10.45
CA GLY A 46 -17.85 2.81 11.53
C GLY A 46 -16.49 2.25 11.08
N TYR A 47 -15.71 1.74 12.03
CA TYR A 47 -14.39 1.16 11.75
C TYR A 47 -14.52 -0.13 10.96
N SER A 48 -13.80 -0.19 9.84
CA SER A 48 -13.84 -1.28 8.89
C SER A 48 -12.44 -1.75 8.53
N THR A 49 -12.32 -3.00 8.13
CA THR A 49 -11.08 -3.58 7.58
C THR A 49 -11.34 -4.16 6.20
N ALA A 50 -10.38 -4.00 5.30
CA ALA A 50 -10.42 -4.61 3.98
C ALA A 50 -9.15 -5.43 3.76
N ARG A 51 -9.34 -6.63 3.20
CA ARG A 51 -8.26 -7.53 2.77
C ARG A 51 -8.43 -7.80 1.29
N LEU A 52 -7.42 -7.44 0.51
CA LEU A 52 -7.46 -7.40 -0.94
C LEU A 52 -6.35 -8.29 -1.49
N GLN A 53 -6.74 -9.30 -2.27
CA GLN A 53 -5.81 -10.16 -2.97
C GLN A 53 -5.70 -9.70 -4.42
N THR A 54 -4.51 -9.25 -4.83
CA THR A 54 -4.31 -8.61 -6.14
C THR A 54 -2.84 -8.60 -6.55
N PRO A 55 -2.51 -8.70 -7.85
CA PRO A 55 -1.12 -8.56 -8.29
C PRO A 55 -0.55 -7.15 -8.06
N TRP A 56 -1.40 -6.17 -7.71
CA TRP A 56 -1.03 -4.76 -7.52
C TRP A 56 -0.75 -4.40 -6.06
N VAL A 57 -0.64 -5.37 -5.14
CA VAL A 57 -0.53 -5.09 -3.70
C VAL A 57 0.67 -4.23 -3.34
N SER A 58 1.85 -4.48 -3.93
CA SER A 58 3.05 -3.69 -3.62
C SER A 58 2.89 -2.23 -4.06
N LEU A 59 2.24 -2.00 -5.21
CA LEU A 59 1.94 -0.65 -5.70
C LEU A 59 0.94 0.06 -4.77
N MET A 60 -0.15 -0.62 -4.40
CA MET A 60 -1.15 -0.06 -3.49
C MET A 60 -0.55 0.27 -2.12
N PHE A 61 0.27 -0.62 -1.57
CA PHE A 61 0.96 -0.38 -0.30
C PHE A 61 1.89 0.84 -0.39
N ALA A 62 2.70 0.95 -1.44
CA ALA A 62 3.61 2.10 -1.60
C ALA A 62 2.84 3.43 -1.68
N LEU A 63 1.75 3.47 -2.46
CA LEU A 63 0.91 4.66 -2.60
C LEU A 63 0.18 5.02 -1.31
N ALA A 64 -0.41 4.02 -0.64
CA ALA A 64 -1.08 4.18 0.65
C ALA A 64 -0.11 4.66 1.72
N ALA A 65 1.07 4.03 1.83
CA ALA A 65 2.11 4.36 2.78
C ALA A 65 2.59 5.82 2.59
N HIS A 66 2.84 6.21 1.34
CA HIS A 66 3.29 7.56 1.01
C HIS A 66 2.22 8.62 1.32
N ALA A 67 0.95 8.34 1.03
CA ALA A 67 -0.13 9.32 1.19
C ALA A 67 -0.62 9.46 2.64
N ALA A 68 -0.81 8.35 3.36
CA ALA A 68 -1.37 8.35 4.71
C ALA A 68 -0.31 8.41 5.82
N PHE A 69 0.87 7.88 5.57
CA PHE A 69 1.91 7.70 6.59
C PHE A 69 3.25 8.35 6.20
N PRO A 70 3.29 9.58 5.65
CA PRO A 70 4.52 10.16 5.08
C PRO A 70 5.66 10.32 6.11
N ALA A 71 5.33 10.50 7.39
CA ALA A 71 6.30 10.63 8.48
C ALA A 71 6.65 9.30 9.16
N HIS A 72 6.22 8.16 8.61
CA HIS A 72 6.43 6.88 9.26
C HIS A 72 7.93 6.52 9.28
N PRO A 73 8.52 6.17 10.46
CA PRO A 73 9.96 5.93 10.58
C PRO A 73 10.49 4.88 9.60
N ARG A 74 9.71 3.84 9.29
CA ARG A 74 10.13 2.82 8.31
C ARG A 74 10.22 3.36 6.89
N LEU A 75 9.37 4.30 6.50
CA LEU A 75 9.45 4.92 5.17
C LEU A 75 10.66 5.86 5.11
N LEU A 76 10.83 6.70 6.13
CA LEU A 76 11.94 7.65 6.20
C LEU A 76 13.32 6.96 6.27
N SER A 77 13.42 5.84 6.98
CA SER A 77 14.68 5.07 7.11
C SER A 77 14.91 4.04 6.01
N GLY A 78 13.93 3.83 5.12
CA GLY A 78 13.94 2.72 4.16
C GLY A 78 13.80 1.32 4.80
N GLY A 79 13.49 1.23 6.09
CA GLY A 79 13.32 -0.04 6.83
C GLY A 79 12.14 -0.91 6.39
N TRP A 80 11.36 -0.47 5.41
CA TRP A 80 10.34 -1.29 4.73
C TRP A 80 10.93 -2.20 3.65
N LEU A 81 12.17 -1.94 3.22
CA LEU A 81 12.88 -2.78 2.26
C LEU A 81 13.49 -4.02 2.94
N PRO A 82 13.57 -5.16 2.24
CA PRO A 82 14.29 -6.32 2.74
C PRO A 82 15.76 -5.98 3.04
N PRO A 83 16.39 -6.68 3.99
CA PRO A 83 17.84 -6.67 4.12
C PRO A 83 18.50 -6.95 2.77
N ASP A 84 19.62 -6.27 2.51
CA ASP A 84 20.41 -6.40 1.29
C ASP A 84 19.67 -6.00 0.00
N PHE A 85 18.58 -5.22 0.09
CA PHE A 85 17.84 -4.77 -1.11
C PHE A 85 18.75 -4.13 -2.15
N GLU A 86 19.64 -3.21 -1.73
CA GLU A 86 20.56 -2.52 -2.63
C GLU A 86 21.56 -3.49 -3.30
N LEU A 87 22.08 -4.46 -2.53
CA LEU A 87 22.94 -5.53 -3.04
C LEU A 87 22.20 -6.38 -4.08
N ARG A 88 20.95 -6.76 -3.79
CA ARG A 88 20.11 -7.54 -4.72
C ARG A 88 19.80 -6.74 -5.99
N CYS A 89 19.52 -5.45 -5.89
CA CYS A 89 19.34 -4.58 -7.06
C CYS A 89 20.60 -4.53 -7.92
N SER A 90 21.78 -4.40 -7.30
CA SER A 90 23.06 -4.38 -8.02
C SER A 90 23.35 -5.72 -8.73
N ALA A 91 23.03 -6.85 -8.09
CA ALA A 91 23.19 -8.18 -8.67
C ALA A 91 22.32 -8.41 -9.92
N VAL A 92 21.16 -7.75 -9.99
CA VAL A 92 20.24 -7.82 -11.15
C VAL A 92 20.60 -6.78 -12.22
N GLY A 93 21.70 -6.03 -12.07
CA GLY A 93 22.16 -5.02 -13.02
C GLY A 93 21.23 -3.80 -13.12
N ARG A 94 20.35 -3.60 -12.13
CA ARG A 94 19.42 -2.46 -12.08
C ARG A 94 20.07 -1.33 -11.29
N ARG A 95 19.91 -0.09 -11.76
CA ARG A 95 20.31 1.09 -11.00
C ARG A 95 19.46 1.18 -9.73
N CYS A 96 20.07 0.95 -8.58
CA CYS A 96 19.37 1.05 -7.31
C CYS A 96 19.13 2.53 -6.97
N PRO A 97 17.89 2.95 -6.68
CA PRO A 97 17.65 4.29 -6.15
C PRO A 97 18.26 4.41 -4.74
N SER A 98 18.77 5.59 -4.38
CA SER A 98 19.16 5.88 -2.99
C SER A 98 17.88 6.02 -2.18
N VAL A 99 17.71 5.13 -1.20
CA VAL A 99 16.53 5.13 -0.31
C VAL A 99 16.91 5.70 1.08
N ARG A 100 18.11 6.30 1.15
CA ARG A 100 18.71 6.99 2.30
C ARG A 100 19.33 8.30 1.83
#